data_AF-A0A0E3RME3-F1
#
_entry.id   AF-A0A0E3RME3-F1
#
_cell.length_a   1.000
_cell.length_b   1.000
_cell.length_c   1.000
_cell.angle_alpha   90.00
_cell.angle_beta   90.00
_cell.angle_gamma   90.00
#
_symmetry.space_group_name_H-M   'P 1'
#
loop_
_entity.id
_entity.type
_entity.pdbx_description
1 polymer ?
#
loop_
_entity_poly.entity_id
_entity_poly.type
_entity_poly.pdbx_seq_one_letter_code
_entity_poly.pdbx_strand_id
1 'polypeptide(L)'
;MSVFSEKKDRQLVYQPEKCIGCGTCVQACPKGTLSIGAVGAVARGLLDADFLEMAKSEDCLVCGICAKVCPTGALELRQEGKPLTDMSYISRAMRPTSVNESCVHCGLCEDICSQGCIEVTREISTDGKLKVIGKTHIDTECCVHCGWCAAVCPVNAISVEKPFEGRWSRDENVCQTCHTCIDVCPANAIFNKKAKSGERVEKITHRPDACIYCGACAVACPVDAIDVRKTAILPEMEKKGPLEKKLIEVPAPEDALRTQLETDDDACLGCGNCVIVCPVNAFDNRELAAGYLYDMDEKAILGVKNGKISVVNQERCGGDGTCALICPVDAIRLVKKEVE
;
A
#
# COMPACT_ATOMS: atom_id res chain seq x y z
N MET A 1 0.37 -7.72 -16.97
CA MET A 1 1.06 -9.00 -16.73
C MET A 1 2.45 -8.97 -17.35
N SER A 2 3.50 -9.14 -16.55
CA SER A 2 4.91 -9.13 -16.98
C SER A 2 5.65 -10.38 -16.49
N VAL A 3 6.54 -10.94 -17.31
CA VAL A 3 7.39 -12.06 -16.91
C VAL A 3 8.62 -11.50 -16.22
N PHE A 4 8.77 -11.79 -14.93
CA PHE A 4 9.89 -11.32 -14.12
C PHE A 4 11.15 -12.16 -14.33
N SER A 5 11.02 -13.49 -14.38
CA SER A 5 12.14 -14.39 -14.62
C SER A 5 11.64 -15.73 -15.12
N GLU A 6 12.44 -16.36 -15.96
CA GLU A 6 12.16 -17.66 -16.56
C GLU A 6 13.40 -18.56 -16.47
N LYS A 7 13.22 -19.78 -15.97
CA LYS A 7 14.26 -20.81 -15.93
C LYS A 7 13.65 -22.16 -16.25
N LYS A 8 14.17 -22.80 -17.30
CA LYS A 8 13.67 -24.08 -17.83
C LYS A 8 12.18 -23.96 -18.20
N ASP A 9 11.33 -24.79 -17.59
CA ASP A 9 9.89 -24.87 -17.78
C ASP A 9 9.10 -23.98 -16.80
N ARG A 10 9.77 -23.14 -16.00
CA ARG A 10 9.14 -22.32 -14.96
C ARG A 10 9.29 -20.83 -15.21
N GLN A 11 8.21 -20.10 -14.96
CA GLN A 11 8.13 -18.64 -15.12
C GLN A 11 7.56 -18.02 -13.84
N LEU A 12 8.19 -16.94 -13.37
CA LEU A 12 7.59 -16.06 -12.37
C LEU A 12 6.94 -14.88 -13.08
N VAL A 13 5.64 -14.71 -12.86
CA VAL A 13 4.79 -13.71 -13.53
C VAL A 13 4.27 -12.72 -12.50
N TYR A 14 4.27 -11.44 -12.86
CA TYR A 14 3.75 -10.34 -12.06
C TYR A 14 2.51 -9.70 -12.70
N GLN A 15 1.51 -9.42 -11.87
CA GLN A 15 0.23 -8.80 -12.19
C GLN A 15 0.14 -7.47 -11.41
N PRO A 16 0.61 -6.36 -12.00
CA PRO A 16 0.63 -5.05 -11.34
C PRO A 16 -0.72 -4.62 -10.78
N GLU A 17 -1.80 -4.94 -11.48
CA GLU A 17 -3.18 -4.60 -11.13
C GLU A 17 -3.65 -5.20 -9.80
N LYS A 18 -3.00 -6.28 -9.32
CA LYS A 18 -3.29 -6.90 -8.01
C LYS A 18 -2.31 -6.49 -6.92
N CYS A 19 -1.27 -5.76 -7.26
CA CYS A 19 -0.19 -5.42 -6.33
C CYS A 19 -0.61 -4.27 -5.41
N ILE A 20 -0.48 -4.47 -4.10
CA ILE A 20 -0.84 -3.47 -3.09
C ILE A 20 0.38 -2.79 -2.45
N GLY A 21 1.57 -2.91 -3.07
CA GLY A 21 2.79 -2.25 -2.59
C GLY A 21 3.31 -2.72 -1.22
N CYS A 22 2.94 -3.92 -0.75
CA CYS A 22 3.20 -4.32 0.64
C CYS A 22 4.61 -4.85 0.92
N GLY A 23 5.41 -5.14 -0.10
CA GLY A 23 6.79 -5.63 0.07
C GLY A 23 6.94 -7.06 0.64
N THR A 24 5.86 -7.79 0.93
CA THR A 24 5.97 -9.14 1.55
C THR A 24 6.78 -10.13 0.69
N CYS A 25 6.72 -10.00 -0.63
CA CYS A 25 7.54 -10.76 -1.56
C CYS A 25 9.04 -10.46 -1.46
N VAL A 26 9.40 -9.19 -1.20
CA VAL A 26 10.78 -8.75 -0.98
C VAL A 26 11.31 -9.34 0.32
N GLN A 27 10.53 -9.26 1.42
CA GLN A 27 10.86 -9.88 2.71
C GLN A 27 11.15 -11.37 2.59
N ALA A 28 10.33 -12.10 1.82
CA ALA A 28 10.44 -13.55 1.72
C ALA A 28 11.56 -14.02 0.76
N CYS A 29 12.01 -13.17 -0.17
CA CYS A 29 12.93 -13.54 -1.23
C CYS A 29 14.30 -13.96 -0.67
N PRO A 30 14.71 -15.24 -0.79
CA PRO A 30 15.99 -15.70 -0.24
C PRO A 30 17.22 -15.14 -0.96
N LYS A 31 17.05 -14.59 -2.17
CA LYS A 31 18.12 -14.04 -3.00
C LYS A 31 18.10 -12.52 -3.08
N GLY A 32 17.11 -11.85 -2.48
CA GLY A 32 17.00 -10.39 -2.53
C GLY A 32 16.87 -9.82 -3.95
N THR A 33 16.29 -10.56 -4.90
CA THR A 33 16.20 -10.17 -6.31
C THR A 33 15.03 -9.24 -6.63
N LEU A 34 14.14 -9.04 -5.66
CA LEU A 34 12.96 -8.19 -5.79
C LEU A 34 13.17 -6.90 -5.01
N SER A 35 12.67 -5.81 -5.54
CA SER A 35 12.75 -4.49 -4.92
C SER A 35 11.38 -3.81 -5.02
N ILE A 36 10.91 -3.29 -3.89
CA ILE A 36 9.69 -2.49 -3.83
C ILE A 36 10.04 -1.03 -4.10
N GLY A 37 9.30 -0.37 -4.99
CA GLY A 37 9.56 1.01 -5.44
C GLY A 37 8.86 2.06 -4.58
N ALA A 38 8.71 3.27 -5.14
CA ALA A 38 8.09 4.43 -4.51
C ALA A 38 6.56 4.28 -4.36
N VAL A 39 6.14 3.46 -3.40
CA VAL A 39 4.72 3.11 -3.17
C VAL A 39 3.86 4.36 -2.97
N GLY A 40 4.37 5.37 -2.25
CA GLY A 40 3.68 6.64 -2.04
C GLY A 40 3.38 7.37 -3.34
N ALA A 41 4.40 7.65 -4.15
CA ALA A 41 4.24 8.35 -5.43
C ALA A 41 3.34 7.62 -6.43
N VAL A 42 3.52 6.30 -6.56
CA VAL A 42 2.73 5.48 -7.48
C VAL A 42 1.26 5.45 -7.06
N ALA A 43 0.96 5.21 -5.77
CA ALA A 43 -0.42 5.17 -5.29
C ALA A 43 -1.15 6.53 -5.43
N ARG A 44 -0.39 7.63 -5.39
CA ARG A 44 -0.89 9.00 -5.59
C ARG A 44 -1.02 9.39 -7.06
N GLY A 45 -0.67 8.52 -7.99
CA GLY A 45 -0.72 8.79 -9.43
C GLY A 45 0.32 9.83 -9.90
N LEU A 46 1.40 10.00 -9.15
CA LEU A 46 2.47 10.96 -9.47
C LEU A 46 3.59 10.34 -10.30
N LEU A 47 3.62 9.02 -10.39
CA LEU A 47 4.63 8.27 -11.10
C LEU A 47 3.96 7.09 -11.81
N ASP A 48 4.16 7.01 -13.12
CA ASP A 48 3.77 5.85 -13.92
C ASP A 48 4.84 4.76 -13.80
N ALA A 49 4.73 3.94 -12.75
CA ALA A 49 5.62 2.83 -12.47
C ALA A 49 4.90 1.74 -11.69
N ASP A 50 5.44 0.53 -11.75
CA ASP A 50 4.96 -0.58 -10.93
C ASP A 50 5.50 -0.47 -9.49
N PHE A 51 4.70 -0.92 -8.50
CA PHE A 51 5.16 -1.00 -7.11
C PHE A 51 6.35 -1.96 -6.91
N LEU A 52 6.48 -2.98 -7.75
CA LEU A 52 7.44 -4.05 -7.60
C LEU A 52 8.23 -4.20 -8.88
N GLU A 53 9.55 -4.32 -8.77
CA GLU A 53 10.38 -4.70 -9.91
C GLU A 53 11.40 -5.77 -9.51
N MET A 54 12.00 -6.40 -10.51
CA MET A 54 13.08 -7.37 -10.34
C MET A 54 14.42 -6.72 -10.64
N ALA A 55 15.24 -6.52 -9.61
CA ALA A 55 16.54 -5.87 -9.75
C ALA A 55 17.62 -6.79 -10.34
N LYS A 56 17.55 -8.10 -10.10
CA LYS A 56 18.54 -9.10 -10.52
C LYS A 56 17.87 -10.37 -11.04
N SER A 57 17.46 -10.34 -12.30
CA SER A 57 16.66 -11.41 -12.90
C SER A 57 17.42 -12.74 -13.03
N GLU A 58 18.73 -12.65 -13.25
CA GLU A 58 19.68 -13.74 -13.42
C GLU A 58 19.89 -14.53 -12.13
N ASP A 59 19.87 -13.85 -10.99
CA ASP A 59 20.00 -14.44 -9.65
C ASP A 59 18.72 -15.14 -9.18
N CYS A 60 17.58 -14.82 -9.81
CA CYS A 60 16.29 -15.39 -9.44
C CYS A 60 16.28 -16.91 -9.66
N LEU A 61 15.96 -17.68 -8.63
CA LEU A 61 15.89 -19.15 -8.73
C LEU A 61 14.54 -19.65 -9.25
N VAL A 62 13.58 -18.75 -9.53
CA VAL A 62 12.20 -19.09 -9.91
C VAL A 62 11.58 -20.10 -8.92
N CYS A 63 11.83 -19.89 -7.63
CA CYS A 63 11.43 -20.80 -6.55
C CYS A 63 9.96 -20.65 -6.10
N GLY A 64 9.31 -19.54 -6.45
CA GLY A 64 7.91 -19.26 -6.14
C GLY A 64 7.61 -18.82 -4.70
N ILE A 65 8.60 -18.68 -3.81
CA ILE A 65 8.34 -18.26 -2.42
C ILE A 65 7.61 -16.91 -2.37
N CYS A 66 8.02 -15.95 -3.20
CA CYS A 66 7.37 -14.64 -3.30
C CYS A 66 5.89 -14.72 -3.74
N ALA A 67 5.56 -15.65 -4.64
CA ALA A 67 4.19 -15.91 -5.07
C ALA A 67 3.36 -16.56 -3.95
N LYS A 68 3.95 -17.50 -3.20
CA LYS A 68 3.29 -18.20 -2.09
C LYS A 68 2.90 -17.30 -0.93
N VAL A 69 3.68 -16.25 -0.67
CA VAL A 69 3.42 -15.29 0.41
C VAL A 69 2.59 -14.08 -0.03
N CYS A 70 2.26 -13.97 -1.33
CA CYS A 70 1.55 -12.82 -1.86
C CYS A 70 0.06 -12.89 -1.46
N PRO A 71 -0.45 -11.98 -0.60
CA PRO A 71 -1.82 -12.06 -0.10
C PRO A 71 -2.87 -11.85 -1.19
N THR A 72 -2.54 -11.08 -2.24
CA THR A 72 -3.44 -10.73 -3.34
C THR A 72 -3.25 -11.59 -4.59
N GLY A 73 -2.26 -12.48 -4.60
CA GLY A 73 -1.93 -13.26 -5.79
C GLY A 73 -1.34 -12.45 -6.96
N ALA A 74 -0.78 -11.26 -6.69
CA ALA A 74 -0.10 -10.44 -7.70
C ALA A 74 1.16 -11.07 -8.29
N LEU A 75 1.74 -12.07 -7.61
CA LEU A 75 2.84 -12.88 -8.12
C LEU A 75 2.36 -14.30 -8.33
N GLU A 76 2.63 -14.85 -9.50
CA GLU A 76 2.20 -16.17 -9.92
C GLU A 76 3.41 -16.96 -10.43
N LEU A 77 3.59 -18.19 -9.92
CA LEU A 77 4.56 -19.12 -10.47
C LEU A 77 3.83 -19.99 -11.49
N ARG A 78 4.38 -20.09 -12.70
CA ARG A 78 3.89 -20.99 -13.75
C ARG A 78 4.87 -22.12 -14.01
N GLN A 79 4.34 -23.29 -14.35
CA GLN A 79 5.10 -24.44 -14.84
C GLN A 79 4.46 -24.93 -16.14
N GLU A 80 5.26 -25.09 -17.19
CA GLU A 80 4.78 -25.45 -18.54
C GLU A 80 3.63 -24.53 -19.02
N GLY A 81 3.75 -23.23 -18.70
CA GLY A 81 2.76 -22.20 -19.02
C GLY A 81 1.49 -22.18 -18.14
N LYS A 82 1.33 -23.13 -17.21
CA LYS A 82 0.16 -23.21 -16.33
C LYS A 82 0.44 -22.60 -14.95
N PRO A 83 -0.47 -21.79 -14.37
CA PRO A 83 -0.38 -21.33 -13.00
C PRO A 83 -0.28 -22.50 -12.01
N LEU A 84 0.70 -22.43 -11.11
CA LEU A 84 0.77 -23.28 -9.93
C LEU A 84 0.01 -22.59 -8.81
N THR A 85 -1.13 -23.16 -8.41
CA THR A 85 -2.06 -22.55 -7.44
C THR A 85 -2.54 -23.54 -6.39
N ASP A 86 -1.64 -24.40 -5.90
CA ASP A 86 -1.94 -25.37 -4.84
C ASP A 86 -2.17 -24.69 -3.46
N MET A 87 -2.45 -25.49 -2.43
CA MET A 87 -2.70 -25.00 -1.06
C MET A 87 -1.45 -24.47 -0.34
N SER A 88 -0.29 -24.36 -1.02
CA SER A 88 0.90 -23.69 -0.50
C SER A 88 0.97 -22.20 -0.83
N TYR A 89 -0.05 -21.64 -1.49
CA TYR A 89 -0.19 -20.21 -1.78
C TYR A 89 -1.21 -19.60 -0.83
N ILE A 90 -0.82 -18.53 -0.11
CA ILE A 90 -1.68 -17.90 0.89
C ILE A 90 -3.00 -17.41 0.30
N SER A 91 -2.98 -16.83 -0.90
CA SER A 91 -4.16 -16.33 -1.61
C SER A 91 -5.13 -17.43 -2.05
N ARG A 92 -4.68 -18.69 -2.08
CA ARG A 92 -5.51 -19.86 -2.40
C ARG A 92 -5.92 -20.66 -1.17
N ALA A 93 -5.09 -20.66 -0.14
CA ALA A 93 -5.39 -21.30 1.14
C ALA A 93 -6.43 -20.52 1.96
N MET A 94 -6.53 -19.21 1.75
CA MET A 94 -7.50 -18.35 2.42
C MET A 94 -8.91 -18.62 1.91
N ARG A 95 -9.86 -18.75 2.85
CA ARG A 95 -11.28 -18.82 2.54
C ARG A 95 -11.71 -17.53 1.86
N PRO A 96 -12.28 -17.60 0.64
CA PRO A 96 -12.78 -16.42 -0.04
C PRO A 96 -13.84 -15.71 0.80
N THR A 97 -13.90 -14.38 0.70
CA THR A 97 -14.97 -13.62 1.36
C THR A 97 -16.30 -14.02 0.73
N SER A 98 -17.24 -14.51 1.55
CA SER A 98 -18.49 -15.11 1.08
C SER A 98 -19.71 -14.55 1.79
N VAL A 99 -20.84 -14.56 1.09
CA VAL A 99 -22.15 -14.13 1.61
C VAL A 99 -23.07 -15.34 1.73
N ASN A 100 -23.70 -15.52 2.89
CA ASN A 100 -24.65 -16.61 3.14
C ASN A 100 -26.10 -16.18 2.85
N GLU A 101 -27.03 -17.13 2.98
CA GLU A 101 -28.46 -16.94 2.68
C GLU A 101 -29.19 -15.96 3.61
N SER A 102 -28.58 -15.55 4.74
CA SER A 102 -29.17 -14.54 5.63
C SER A 102 -29.07 -13.12 5.08
N CYS A 103 -28.41 -12.92 3.94
CA CYS A 103 -28.27 -11.61 3.32
C CYS A 103 -29.62 -11.01 2.93
N VAL A 104 -29.82 -9.74 3.28
CA VAL A 104 -31.02 -8.95 2.92
C VAL A 104 -30.77 -7.97 1.78
N HIS A 105 -29.59 -8.05 1.13
CA HIS A 105 -29.20 -7.21 0.01
C HIS A 105 -29.34 -5.70 0.29
N CYS A 106 -28.92 -5.22 1.47
CA CYS A 106 -29.07 -3.81 1.86
C CYS A 106 -28.01 -2.86 1.28
N GLY A 107 -26.92 -3.40 0.69
CA GLY A 107 -25.83 -2.67 0.01
C GLY A 107 -24.86 -1.89 0.89
N LEU A 108 -25.00 -1.94 2.22
CA LEU A 108 -24.01 -1.33 3.11
C LEU A 108 -22.59 -1.86 2.87
N CYS A 109 -22.46 -3.12 2.45
CA CYS A 109 -21.17 -3.73 2.09
C CYS A 109 -20.57 -3.15 0.79
N GLU A 110 -21.39 -2.80 -0.19
CA GLU A 110 -20.99 -2.15 -1.44
C GLU A 110 -20.50 -0.72 -1.15
N ASP A 111 -21.27 0.06 -0.39
CA ASP A 111 -20.93 1.44 -0.03
C ASP A 111 -19.62 1.56 0.77
N ILE A 112 -19.32 0.59 1.64
CA ILE A 112 -18.14 0.63 2.50
C ILE A 112 -16.90 -0.02 1.87
N CYS A 113 -17.04 -0.71 0.74
CA CYS A 113 -15.93 -1.49 0.17
C CYS A 113 -14.81 -0.55 -0.34
N SER A 114 -13.67 -0.53 0.35
CA SER A 114 -12.52 0.31 -0.01
C SER A 114 -11.89 -0.01 -1.37
N GLN A 115 -12.26 -1.13 -1.98
CA GLN A 115 -11.73 -1.60 -3.25
C GLN A 115 -12.79 -1.66 -4.35
N GLY A 116 -14.07 -1.38 -4.03
CA GLY A 116 -15.17 -1.45 -5.00
C GLY A 116 -15.45 -2.86 -5.53
N CYS A 117 -15.14 -3.91 -4.77
CA CYS A 117 -15.26 -5.30 -5.21
C CYS A 117 -16.65 -5.93 -5.00
N ILE A 118 -17.62 -5.18 -4.50
CA ILE A 118 -18.93 -5.72 -4.10
C ILE A 118 -20.01 -5.07 -4.93
N GLU A 119 -20.86 -5.89 -5.55
CA GLU A 119 -22.01 -5.46 -6.34
C GLU A 119 -23.30 -5.99 -5.70
N VAL A 120 -24.29 -5.12 -5.47
CA VAL A 120 -25.59 -5.51 -4.89
C VAL A 120 -26.75 -5.10 -5.79
N THR A 121 -27.39 -6.10 -6.40
CA THR A 121 -28.62 -5.90 -7.18
C THR A 121 -29.86 -6.13 -6.33
N ARG A 122 -30.93 -5.35 -6.56
CA ARG A 122 -32.19 -5.40 -5.81
C ARG A 122 -33.38 -5.17 -6.72
N GLU A 123 -34.40 -5.99 -6.52
CA GLU A 123 -35.69 -5.89 -7.19
C GLU A 123 -36.82 -6.11 -6.18
N ILE A 124 -37.94 -5.44 -6.39
CA ILE A 124 -39.15 -5.66 -5.59
C ILE A 124 -39.88 -6.85 -6.18
N SER A 125 -40.21 -7.83 -5.34
CA SER A 125 -40.93 -9.02 -5.76
C SER A 125 -42.29 -8.65 -6.38
N THR A 126 -42.59 -9.25 -7.54
CA THR A 126 -43.86 -9.06 -8.26
C THR A 126 -44.96 -10.03 -7.80
N ASP A 127 -44.66 -10.92 -6.84
CA ASP A 127 -45.57 -11.95 -6.32
C ASP A 127 -46.59 -11.42 -5.29
N GLY A 128 -46.73 -10.09 -5.18
CA GLY A 128 -47.63 -9.43 -4.25
C GLY A 128 -47.13 -9.41 -2.80
N LYS A 129 -45.97 -10.01 -2.50
CA LYS A 129 -45.31 -9.89 -1.18
C LYS A 129 -44.31 -8.74 -1.25
N LEU A 130 -44.35 -7.84 -0.28
CA LEU A 130 -43.36 -6.76 -0.14
C LEU A 130 -42.00 -7.34 0.32
N LYS A 131 -41.32 -8.04 -0.58
CA LYS A 131 -40.01 -8.65 -0.38
C LYS A 131 -39.03 -8.09 -1.39
N VAL A 132 -37.83 -7.75 -0.90
CA VAL A 132 -36.68 -7.44 -1.74
C VAL A 132 -36.03 -8.75 -2.15
N ILE A 133 -35.91 -8.98 -3.45
CA ILE A 133 -35.11 -10.06 -4.02
C ILE A 133 -33.83 -9.41 -4.54
N GLY A 134 -32.68 -10.02 -4.31
CA GLY A 134 -31.42 -9.44 -4.75
C GLY A 134 -30.33 -10.48 -4.92
N LYS A 135 -29.20 -10.00 -5.43
CA LYS A 135 -27.95 -10.77 -5.50
C LYS A 135 -26.84 -9.89 -4.96
N THR A 136 -26.07 -10.41 -4.02
CA THR A 136 -24.83 -9.79 -3.55
C THR A 136 -23.68 -10.62 -4.11
N HIS A 137 -22.84 -9.99 -4.94
CA HIS A 137 -21.66 -10.61 -5.50
C HIS A 137 -20.41 -9.92 -4.96
N ILE A 138 -19.40 -10.71 -4.59
CA ILE A 138 -18.11 -10.22 -4.13
C ILE A 138 -17.05 -10.75 -5.09
N ASP A 139 -16.35 -9.86 -5.78
CA ASP A 139 -15.20 -10.22 -6.59
C ASP A 139 -14.01 -10.53 -5.68
N THR A 140 -13.65 -11.81 -5.62
CA THR A 140 -12.59 -12.32 -4.76
C THR A 140 -11.20 -12.04 -5.29
N GLU A 141 -11.04 -11.69 -6.57
CA GLU A 141 -9.74 -11.33 -7.16
C GLU A 141 -9.40 -9.84 -6.90
N CYS A 142 -10.42 -9.03 -6.64
CA CYS A 142 -10.29 -7.64 -6.17
C CYS A 142 -10.19 -7.53 -4.63
N CYS A 143 -10.87 -8.42 -3.90
CA CYS A 143 -11.00 -8.34 -2.44
C CYS A 143 -9.65 -8.47 -1.72
N VAL A 144 -9.34 -7.51 -0.82
CA VAL A 144 -8.13 -7.55 0.04
C VAL A 144 -8.39 -8.12 1.44
N HIS A 145 -9.58 -8.69 1.68
CA HIS A 145 -9.94 -9.33 2.94
C HIS A 145 -9.89 -8.41 4.18
N CYS A 146 -10.20 -7.12 4.02
CA CYS A 146 -10.14 -6.14 5.12
C CYS A 146 -11.20 -6.36 6.21
N GLY A 147 -12.39 -6.84 5.87
CA GLY A 147 -13.46 -7.12 6.84
C GLY A 147 -14.52 -6.02 7.00
N TRP A 148 -14.43 -4.90 6.28
CA TRP A 148 -15.43 -3.82 6.37
C TRP A 148 -16.86 -4.27 6.09
N CYS A 149 -17.05 -5.09 5.07
CA CYS A 149 -18.34 -5.63 4.69
C CYS A 149 -18.94 -6.52 5.79
N ALA A 150 -18.13 -7.32 6.47
CA ALA A 150 -18.56 -8.11 7.62
C ALA A 150 -18.92 -7.22 8.81
N ALA A 151 -18.09 -6.21 9.11
CA ALA A 151 -18.31 -5.30 10.23
C ALA A 151 -19.57 -4.43 10.10
N VAL A 152 -19.94 -4.05 8.87
CA VAL A 152 -21.15 -3.23 8.62
C VAL A 152 -22.41 -4.07 8.44
N CYS A 153 -22.29 -5.40 8.28
CA CYS A 153 -23.42 -6.26 7.95
C CYS A 153 -24.38 -6.39 9.15
N PRO A 154 -25.63 -5.87 9.07
CA PRO A 154 -26.54 -5.87 10.21
C PRO A 154 -27.07 -7.28 10.57
N VAL A 155 -26.92 -8.23 9.66
CA VAL A 155 -27.42 -9.61 9.76
C VAL A 155 -26.28 -10.64 9.79
N ASN A 156 -25.02 -10.20 9.91
CA ASN A 156 -23.84 -11.06 9.97
C ASN A 156 -23.78 -12.11 8.84
N ALA A 157 -24.21 -11.74 7.63
CA ALA A 157 -24.28 -12.65 6.48
C ALA A 157 -22.92 -12.83 5.77
N ILE A 158 -21.90 -12.06 6.12
CA ILE A 158 -20.62 -12.03 5.41
C ILE A 158 -19.52 -12.63 6.30
N SER A 159 -18.77 -13.57 5.75
CA SER A 159 -17.60 -14.19 6.39
C SER A 159 -16.32 -13.75 5.70
N VAL A 160 -15.31 -13.36 6.48
CA VAL A 160 -14.00 -12.90 6.01
C VAL A 160 -12.91 -13.63 6.78
N GLU A 161 -11.93 -14.15 6.07
CA GLU A 161 -10.67 -14.63 6.64
C GLU A 161 -9.55 -13.71 6.15
N LYS A 162 -8.68 -13.25 7.05
CA LYS A 162 -7.55 -12.36 6.75
C LYS A 162 -6.29 -13.18 6.43
N PRO A 163 -5.30 -12.62 5.70
CA PRO A 163 -4.04 -13.31 5.43
C PRO A 163 -3.13 -13.42 6.67
N PHE A 164 -3.07 -12.34 7.47
CA PHE A 164 -2.10 -12.21 8.54
C PHE A 164 -2.75 -11.66 9.81
N GLU A 165 -2.21 -12.07 10.94
CA GLU A 165 -2.29 -11.32 12.19
C GLU A 165 -1.01 -10.50 12.34
N GLY A 166 -1.06 -9.40 13.10
CA GLY A 166 0.12 -8.58 13.28
C GLY A 166 0.00 -7.49 14.33
N ARG A 167 1.07 -6.71 14.41
CA ARG A 167 1.19 -5.50 15.20
C ARG A 167 1.45 -4.33 14.26
N TRP A 168 0.79 -3.22 14.58
CA TRP A 168 0.98 -1.94 13.93
C TRP A 168 1.27 -0.92 15.01
N SER A 169 2.31 -0.12 14.81
CA SER A 169 2.60 1.01 15.67
C SER A 169 3.07 2.19 14.83
N ARG A 170 2.95 3.39 15.39
CA ARG A 170 3.45 4.60 14.76
C ARG A 170 3.99 5.54 15.81
N ASP A 171 5.21 6.03 15.58
CA ASP A 171 5.85 7.04 16.42
C ASP A 171 5.23 8.42 16.14
N GLU A 172 4.55 8.96 17.15
CA GLU A 172 3.91 10.29 17.10
C GLU A 172 4.92 11.44 17.01
N ASN A 173 6.16 11.24 17.46
CA ASN A 173 7.20 12.26 17.39
C ASN A 173 7.84 12.34 16.00
N VAL A 174 7.89 11.21 15.28
CA VAL A 174 8.45 11.12 13.92
C VAL A 174 7.40 11.47 12.86
N CYS A 175 6.15 11.04 13.04
CA CYS A 175 5.07 11.26 12.08
C CYS A 175 4.83 12.76 11.79
N GLN A 176 4.90 13.16 10.52
CA GLN A 176 4.64 14.54 10.08
C GLN A 176 3.26 14.74 9.45
N THR A 177 2.39 13.72 9.47
CA THR A 177 1.01 13.80 8.96
C THR A 177 0.93 14.18 7.46
N CYS A 178 1.82 13.64 6.62
CA CYS A 178 1.79 13.85 5.16
C CYS A 178 0.72 13.01 4.42
N HIS A 179 -0.04 12.19 5.16
CA HIS A 179 -1.14 11.33 4.68
C HIS A 179 -0.75 10.19 3.71
N THR A 180 0.54 9.96 3.42
CA THR A 180 0.95 8.90 2.48
C THR A 180 0.42 7.53 2.89
N CYS A 181 0.52 7.21 4.18
CA CYS A 181 0.02 5.96 4.74
C CYS A 181 -1.51 5.76 4.61
N ILE A 182 -2.28 6.85 4.53
CA ILE A 182 -3.73 6.80 4.30
C ILE A 182 -4.00 6.49 2.84
N ASP A 183 -3.35 7.24 1.94
CA ASP A 183 -3.53 7.11 0.49
C ASP A 183 -3.13 5.71 -0.01
N VAL A 184 -2.09 5.10 0.56
CA VAL A 184 -1.61 3.77 0.14
C VAL A 184 -2.35 2.60 0.79
N CYS A 185 -3.25 2.84 1.77
CA CYS A 185 -3.85 1.75 2.54
C CYS A 185 -4.97 1.05 1.75
N PRO A 186 -4.78 -0.18 1.24
CA PRO A 186 -5.82 -0.84 0.42
C PRO A 186 -7.07 -1.20 1.25
N ALA A 187 -6.89 -1.36 2.56
CA ALA A 187 -7.96 -1.68 3.49
C ALA A 187 -8.64 -0.44 4.08
N ASN A 188 -8.23 0.79 3.74
CA ASN A 188 -8.69 2.01 4.40
C ASN A 188 -8.69 1.90 5.95
N ALA A 189 -7.69 1.20 6.50
CA ALA A 189 -7.59 0.91 7.93
C ALA A 189 -6.88 2.03 8.71
N ILE A 190 -6.41 3.06 8.01
CA ILE A 190 -5.63 4.17 8.55
C ILE A 190 -6.33 5.46 8.11
N PHE A 191 -6.61 6.37 9.06
CA PHE A 191 -7.37 7.60 8.80
C PHE A 191 -7.06 8.67 9.85
N ASN A 192 -7.28 9.95 9.55
CA ASN A 192 -7.25 11.00 10.57
C ASN A 192 -8.60 11.04 11.31
N LYS A 193 -8.59 10.83 12.63
CA LYS A 193 -9.78 11.03 13.45
C LYS A 193 -10.17 12.51 13.47
N LYS A 194 -11.44 12.82 13.26
CA LYS A 194 -11.96 14.18 13.45
C LYS A 194 -11.89 14.56 14.94
N ALA A 195 -11.18 15.63 15.26
CA ALA A 195 -11.12 16.19 16.60
C ALA A 195 -12.28 17.15 16.83
N LYS A 196 -12.84 17.16 18.05
CA LYS A 196 -13.65 18.29 18.54
C LYS A 196 -12.75 19.47 18.89
N SER A 197 -13.32 20.66 19.00
CA SER A 197 -12.56 21.85 19.42
C SER A 197 -11.86 21.61 20.76
N GLY A 198 -10.54 21.80 20.80
CA GLY A 198 -9.70 21.56 21.97
C GLY A 198 -9.35 20.09 22.26
N GLU A 199 -9.90 19.11 21.52
CA GLU A 199 -9.55 17.70 21.67
C GLU A 199 -8.20 17.43 20.98
N ARG A 200 -7.25 16.85 21.72
CA ARG A 200 -6.04 16.29 21.13
C ARG A 200 -6.34 14.86 20.68
N VAL A 201 -6.26 14.63 19.37
CA VAL A 201 -6.35 13.30 18.76
C VAL A 201 -4.99 12.87 18.24
N GLU A 202 -4.84 11.58 18.01
CA GLU A 202 -3.68 11.03 17.31
C GLU A 202 -3.57 11.66 15.92
N LYS A 203 -2.34 11.89 15.43
CA LYS A 203 -2.12 12.43 14.08
C LYS A 203 -2.78 11.54 13.01
N ILE A 204 -2.69 10.22 13.22
CA ILE A 204 -3.16 9.15 12.36
C ILE A 204 -3.72 8.04 13.27
N THR A 205 -4.95 7.62 13.02
CA THR A 205 -5.62 6.54 13.76
C THR A 205 -5.62 5.26 12.93
N HIS A 206 -5.40 4.12 13.60
CA HIS A 206 -5.38 2.79 13.01
C HIS A 206 -6.59 1.97 13.49
N ARG A 207 -7.25 1.27 12.56
CA ARG A 207 -8.35 0.33 12.84
C ARG A 207 -7.85 -1.12 12.69
N PRO A 208 -7.51 -1.81 13.80
CA PRO A 208 -6.97 -3.17 13.74
C PRO A 208 -7.95 -4.17 13.10
N ASP A 209 -9.26 -3.98 13.31
CA ASP A 209 -10.30 -4.84 12.75
C ASP A 209 -10.39 -4.77 11.22
N ALA A 210 -9.88 -3.71 10.59
CA ALA A 210 -9.80 -3.58 9.14
C ALA A 210 -8.40 -3.90 8.57
N CYS A 211 -7.36 -3.78 9.40
CA CYS A 211 -5.97 -3.97 8.99
C CYS A 211 -5.67 -5.44 8.66
N ILE A 212 -4.96 -5.67 7.55
CA ILE A 212 -4.50 -6.99 7.12
C ILE A 212 -2.99 -7.19 7.35
N TYR A 213 -2.34 -6.23 8.02
CA TYR A 213 -0.91 -6.24 8.35
C TYR A 213 0.01 -6.50 7.15
N CYS A 214 -0.35 -5.98 5.97
CA CYS A 214 0.41 -6.20 4.74
C CYS A 214 1.79 -5.51 4.78
N GLY A 215 1.85 -4.29 5.31
CA GLY A 215 3.07 -3.47 5.41
C GLY A 215 3.14 -2.28 4.45
N ALA A 216 2.18 -2.09 3.53
CA ALA A 216 2.24 -1.04 2.51
C ALA A 216 2.41 0.39 3.08
N CYS A 217 1.77 0.69 4.21
CA CYS A 217 1.91 1.97 4.89
C CYS A 217 3.29 2.21 5.51
N ALA A 218 3.98 1.15 5.96
CA ALA A 218 5.34 1.25 6.45
C ALA A 218 6.31 1.46 5.28
N VAL A 219 6.18 0.68 4.20
CA VAL A 219 6.98 0.85 2.98
C VAL A 219 6.86 2.27 2.40
N ALA A 220 5.66 2.85 2.45
CA ALA A 220 5.41 4.18 1.87
C ALA A 220 5.75 5.34 2.81
N CYS A 221 6.22 5.11 4.03
CA CYS A 221 6.44 6.16 5.01
C CYS A 221 7.80 6.83 4.76
N PRO A 222 7.86 8.10 4.32
CA PRO A 222 9.13 8.74 3.93
C PRO A 222 10.04 9.11 5.12
N VAL A 223 9.58 8.87 6.34
CA VAL A 223 10.29 9.19 7.59
C VAL A 223 10.28 8.01 8.56
N ASP A 224 9.92 6.81 8.10
CA ASP A 224 9.92 5.56 8.88
C ASP A 224 9.14 5.63 10.20
N ALA A 225 8.06 6.42 10.23
CA ALA A 225 7.25 6.60 11.43
C ALA A 225 6.35 5.40 11.76
N ILE A 226 6.21 4.40 10.87
CA ILE A 226 5.26 3.28 11.00
C ILE A 226 6.00 1.95 10.99
N ASP A 227 5.76 1.12 12.00
CA ASP A 227 6.23 -0.27 12.06
C ASP A 227 5.04 -1.23 11.87
N VAL A 228 5.19 -2.20 10.96
CA VAL A 228 4.22 -3.28 10.74
C VAL A 228 4.93 -4.62 10.80
N ARG A 229 4.51 -5.45 11.75
CA ARG A 229 5.04 -6.81 11.92
C ARG A 229 3.91 -7.82 11.83
N LYS A 230 4.11 -8.85 11.02
CA LYS A 230 3.21 -10.00 10.97
C LYS A 230 3.53 -10.90 12.17
N THR A 231 2.53 -11.33 12.93
CA THR A 231 2.69 -12.23 14.09
C THR A 231 2.29 -13.66 13.74
N ALA A 232 1.39 -13.85 12.79
CA ALA A 232 0.99 -15.17 12.28
C ALA A 232 0.49 -15.10 10.84
N ILE A 233 0.64 -16.22 10.11
CA ILE A 233 -0.15 -16.47 8.90
C ILE A 233 -1.44 -17.14 9.35
N LEU A 234 -2.59 -16.56 9.03
CA LEU A 234 -3.88 -17.04 9.52
C LEU A 234 -4.41 -18.27 8.79
N PRO A 235 -4.43 -18.34 7.44
CA PRO A 235 -4.96 -19.52 6.77
C PRO A 235 -4.10 -20.76 7.05
N GLU A 236 -4.77 -21.90 7.13
CA GLU A 236 -4.09 -23.19 7.17
C GLU A 236 -3.64 -23.57 5.77
N MET A 237 -2.33 -23.78 5.61
CA MET A 237 -1.71 -23.93 4.29
C MET A 237 -0.52 -24.89 4.31
N GLU A 238 -0.27 -25.52 3.17
CA GLU A 238 0.90 -26.39 3.03
C GLU A 238 2.18 -25.57 3.15
N LYS A 239 3.17 -26.10 3.87
CA LYS A 239 4.49 -25.46 4.06
C LYS A 239 4.42 -24.08 4.74
N LYS A 240 3.41 -23.85 5.60
CA LYS A 240 3.26 -22.65 6.46
C LYS A 240 4.51 -22.34 7.29
N GLY A 241 5.04 -23.31 8.04
CA GLY A 241 6.17 -23.09 8.96
C GLY A 241 7.42 -22.45 8.34
N PRO A 242 7.94 -22.93 7.18
CA PRO A 242 9.03 -22.26 6.48
C PRO A 242 8.73 -20.81 6.03
N LEU A 243 7.48 -20.49 5.69
CA LEU A 243 7.07 -19.13 5.33
C LEU A 243 7.01 -18.23 6.56
N GLU A 244 6.50 -18.75 7.68
CA GLU A 244 6.46 -18.02 8.95
C GLU A 244 7.85 -17.63 9.44
N LYS A 245 8.84 -18.54 9.33
CA LYS A 245 10.25 -18.24 9.64
C LYS A 245 10.83 -17.06 8.85
N LYS A 246 10.25 -16.73 7.69
CA LYS A 246 10.70 -15.64 6.83
C LYS A 246 9.94 -14.33 7.04
N LEU A 247 8.73 -14.38 7.59
CA LEU A 247 7.82 -13.23 7.63
C LEU A 247 7.47 -12.75 9.03
N ILE A 248 7.44 -13.66 10.01
CA ILE A 248 6.95 -13.34 11.34
C ILE A 248 7.99 -12.53 12.11
N GLU A 249 7.54 -11.44 12.73
CA GLU A 249 8.36 -10.46 13.46
C GLU A 249 9.43 -9.75 12.63
N VAL A 250 9.39 -9.88 11.31
CA VAL A 250 10.24 -9.16 10.35
C VAL A 250 9.54 -7.84 9.98
N PRO A 251 10.23 -6.68 10.11
CA PRO A 251 9.67 -5.39 9.72
C PRO A 251 9.45 -5.31 8.22
N ALA A 252 8.51 -4.47 7.78
CA ALA A 252 8.32 -4.14 6.38
C ALA A 252 9.67 -3.75 5.73
N PRO A 253 9.92 -4.13 4.46
CA PRO A 253 11.17 -3.78 3.81
C PRO A 253 11.21 -2.27 3.55
N GLU A 254 12.41 -1.71 3.58
CA GLU A 254 12.65 -0.36 3.08
C GLU A 254 12.36 -0.29 1.58
N ASP A 255 11.92 0.86 1.10
CA ASP A 255 11.73 1.09 -0.32
C ASP A 255 13.09 1.25 -1.02
N ALA A 256 13.23 0.57 -2.16
CA ALA A 256 14.37 0.80 -3.03
C ALA A 256 14.05 2.04 -3.87
N LEU A 257 14.45 3.21 -3.36
CA LEU A 257 14.20 4.51 -3.97
C LEU A 257 14.52 4.52 -5.47
N ARG A 258 13.47 4.71 -6.27
CA ARG A 258 13.49 4.77 -7.75
C ARG A 258 12.94 6.07 -8.28
N THR A 259 12.99 7.12 -7.47
CA THR A 259 12.50 8.44 -7.87
C THR A 259 13.56 9.51 -7.72
N GLN A 260 13.49 10.51 -8.58
CA GLN A 260 14.29 11.72 -8.53
C GLN A 260 13.35 12.92 -8.57
N LEU A 261 13.72 14.00 -7.87
CA LEU A 261 13.01 15.27 -7.96
C LEU A 261 13.61 16.07 -9.10
N GLU A 262 12.76 16.49 -10.04
CA GLU A 262 13.11 17.44 -11.09
C GLU A 262 12.40 18.76 -10.83
N THR A 263 13.10 19.87 -11.08
CA THR A 263 12.59 21.23 -10.88
C THR A 263 12.68 22.04 -12.17
N ASP A 264 11.66 22.87 -12.40
CA ASP A 264 11.58 23.83 -13.50
C ASP A 264 11.67 25.25 -12.94
N ASP A 265 12.84 25.87 -13.13
CA ASP A 265 13.12 27.21 -12.62
C ASP A 265 12.29 28.29 -13.34
N ASP A 266 11.94 28.10 -14.61
CA ASP A 266 11.16 29.09 -15.36
C ASP A 266 9.70 29.09 -14.89
N ALA A 267 9.13 27.92 -14.62
CA ALA A 267 7.79 27.78 -14.08
C ALA A 267 7.68 28.16 -12.59
N CYS A 268 8.75 27.99 -11.82
CA CYS A 268 8.69 28.12 -10.35
C CYS A 268 8.31 29.54 -9.88
N LEU A 269 7.29 29.64 -9.04
CA LEU A 269 6.87 30.92 -8.44
C LEU A 269 7.62 31.31 -7.15
N GLY A 270 8.43 30.40 -6.59
CA GLY A 270 9.18 30.67 -5.35
C GLY A 270 8.35 30.66 -4.06
N CYS A 271 7.11 30.14 -4.08
CA CYS A 271 6.20 30.19 -2.92
C CYS A 271 6.64 29.34 -1.72
N GLY A 272 7.51 28.34 -1.94
CA GLY A 272 8.04 27.49 -0.87
C GLY A 272 7.11 26.41 -0.33
N ASN A 273 5.90 26.24 -0.87
CA ASN A 273 4.95 25.22 -0.40
C ASN A 273 5.52 23.80 -0.41
N CYS A 274 6.30 23.46 -1.44
CA CYS A 274 6.97 22.16 -1.55
C CYS A 274 8.03 21.93 -0.45
N VAL A 275 8.66 22.99 0.04
CA VAL A 275 9.63 22.94 1.15
C VAL A 275 8.91 22.70 2.47
N ILE A 276 7.80 23.40 2.70
CA ILE A 276 6.99 23.36 3.93
C ILE A 276 6.28 22.02 4.08
N VAL A 277 5.70 21.51 2.99
CA VAL A 277 4.89 20.29 3.02
C VAL A 277 5.73 19.01 3.04
N CYS A 278 7.02 19.10 2.70
CA CYS A 278 7.90 17.94 2.63
C CYS A 278 8.06 17.31 4.02
N PRO A 279 7.64 16.05 4.24
CA PRO A 279 7.70 15.43 5.57
C PRO A 279 9.13 15.23 6.05
N VAL A 280 10.09 14.98 5.16
CA VAL A 280 11.50 14.82 5.56
C VAL A 280 12.09 16.15 6.01
N ASN A 281 11.81 17.24 5.30
CA ASN A 281 12.19 18.58 5.76
C ASN A 281 11.54 18.91 7.11
N ALA A 282 10.25 18.61 7.26
CA ALA A 282 9.51 18.90 8.50
C ALA A 282 9.98 18.08 9.70
N PHE A 283 10.36 16.82 9.45
CA PHE A 283 10.93 15.94 10.46
C PHE A 283 12.30 16.44 10.94
N ASP A 284 13.17 16.80 10.00
CA ASP A 284 14.50 17.30 10.30
C ASP A 284 14.48 18.68 10.95
N ASN A 285 13.60 19.57 10.49
CA ASN A 285 13.59 20.96 10.93
C ASN A 285 12.17 21.55 11.01
N ARG A 286 11.74 21.84 12.25
CA ARG A 286 10.43 22.39 12.55
C ARG A 286 10.23 23.83 12.07
N GLU A 287 11.31 24.59 11.88
CA GLU A 287 11.24 25.97 11.37
C GLU A 287 10.93 25.98 9.87
N LEU A 288 11.47 25.02 9.10
CA LEU A 288 11.08 24.83 7.69
C LEU A 288 9.59 24.50 7.58
N ALA A 289 9.09 23.60 8.43
CA ALA A 289 7.67 23.26 8.49
C ALA A 289 6.77 24.45 8.89
N ALA A 290 7.32 25.45 9.59
CA ALA A 290 6.62 26.67 9.98
C ALA A 290 6.75 27.81 8.94
N GLY A 291 7.46 27.59 7.82
CA GLY A 291 7.61 28.57 6.75
C GLY A 291 8.79 29.53 6.90
N TYR A 292 9.75 29.25 7.78
CA TYR A 292 11.00 30.02 7.87
C TYR A 292 11.98 29.57 6.78
N LEU A 293 11.84 30.16 5.59
CA LEU A 293 12.55 29.71 4.37
C LEU A 293 13.88 30.43 4.08
N TYR A 294 14.10 31.60 4.70
CA TYR A 294 15.08 32.58 4.21
C TYR A 294 16.50 32.46 4.80
N ASP A 295 16.74 31.69 5.85
CA ASP A 295 18.00 31.82 6.60
C ASP A 295 18.40 30.55 7.38
N MET A 296 18.60 29.43 6.67
CA MET A 296 19.16 28.23 7.30
C MET A 296 20.22 27.56 6.43
N ASP A 297 21.39 27.36 7.04
CA ASP A 297 22.59 26.76 6.44
C ASP A 297 22.38 25.28 6.06
N GLU A 298 21.53 24.57 6.82
CA GLU A 298 21.26 23.15 6.58
C GLU A 298 19.78 22.90 6.26
N LYS A 299 19.52 22.32 5.08
CA LYS A 299 18.20 21.90 4.63
C LYS A 299 18.25 20.42 4.26
N ALA A 300 17.24 19.66 4.68
CA ALA A 300 17.25 18.20 4.56
C ALA A 300 17.15 17.73 3.09
N ILE A 301 16.22 18.31 2.31
CA ILE A 301 15.99 17.97 0.90
C ILE A 301 15.76 19.22 0.07
N LEU A 302 14.77 20.04 0.42
CA LEU A 302 14.31 21.14 -0.42
C LEU A 302 14.58 22.49 0.25
N GLY A 303 14.89 23.50 -0.56
CA GLY A 303 15.04 24.88 -0.11
C GLY A 303 14.61 25.90 -1.15
N VAL A 304 14.46 27.15 -0.71
CA VAL A 304 14.29 28.29 -1.62
C VAL A 304 15.62 29.04 -1.72
N LYS A 305 16.13 29.24 -2.93
CA LYS A 305 17.35 29.98 -3.24
C LYS A 305 17.06 30.93 -4.40
N ASN A 306 17.38 32.21 -4.25
CA ASN A 306 17.12 33.25 -5.26
C ASN A 306 15.64 33.32 -5.71
N GLY A 307 14.70 33.05 -4.80
CA GLY A 307 13.28 33.03 -5.12
C GLY A 307 12.83 31.82 -5.95
N LYS A 308 13.66 30.78 -6.08
CA LYS A 308 13.35 29.53 -6.78
C LYS A 308 13.59 28.34 -5.87
N ILE A 309 12.92 27.24 -6.15
CA ILE A 309 13.10 26.01 -5.40
C ILE A 309 14.43 25.36 -5.79
N SER A 310 15.04 24.62 -4.86
CA SER A 310 16.28 23.91 -5.10
C SER A 310 16.26 22.57 -4.36
N VAL A 311 16.70 21.52 -5.04
CA VAL A 311 16.92 20.21 -4.43
C VAL A 311 18.35 20.19 -3.87
N VAL A 312 18.45 20.20 -2.54
CA VAL A 312 19.69 20.24 -1.77
C VAL A 312 20.29 18.84 -1.61
N ASN A 313 19.45 17.83 -1.37
CA ASN A 313 19.89 16.44 -1.20
C ASN A 313 18.85 15.46 -1.75
N GLN A 314 19.16 14.88 -2.91
CA GLN A 314 18.29 13.94 -3.60
C GLN A 314 18.14 12.60 -2.87
N GLU A 315 19.19 12.16 -2.18
CA GLU A 315 19.28 10.83 -1.55
C GLU A 315 18.42 10.72 -0.29
N ARG A 316 17.93 11.85 0.26
CA ARG A 316 17.03 11.86 1.41
C ARG A 316 15.55 11.88 1.04
N CYS A 317 15.23 11.96 -0.25
CA CYS A 317 13.85 11.92 -0.72
C CYS A 317 13.23 10.56 -0.43
N GLY A 318 12.14 10.51 0.34
CA GLY A 318 11.38 9.26 0.59
C GLY A 318 10.31 8.94 -0.47
N GLY A 319 10.36 9.58 -1.65
CA GLY A 319 9.51 9.22 -2.80
C GLY A 319 8.00 9.31 -2.57
N ASP A 320 7.52 10.15 -1.65
CA ASP A 320 6.09 10.24 -1.32
C ASP A 320 5.31 11.20 -2.22
N GLY A 321 5.99 12.20 -2.78
CA GLY A 321 5.47 13.11 -3.81
C GLY A 321 4.57 14.23 -3.30
N THR A 322 4.53 14.49 -1.99
CA THR A 322 3.70 15.58 -1.45
C THR A 322 4.12 16.96 -2.00
N CYS A 323 5.40 17.14 -2.32
CA CYS A 323 5.90 18.35 -2.97
C CYS A 323 5.34 18.58 -4.39
N ALA A 324 5.16 17.51 -5.17
CA ALA A 324 4.56 17.58 -6.51
C ALA A 324 3.05 17.86 -6.42
N LEU A 325 2.34 17.20 -5.49
CA LEU A 325 0.90 17.39 -5.30
C LEU A 325 0.50 18.84 -4.96
N ILE A 326 1.33 19.53 -4.18
CA ILE A 326 1.00 20.90 -3.73
C ILE A 326 1.43 21.98 -4.73
N CYS A 327 2.21 21.62 -5.76
CA CYS A 327 2.75 22.61 -6.68
C CYS A 327 1.65 23.12 -7.62
N PRO A 328 1.29 24.42 -7.59
CA PRO A 328 0.18 24.94 -8.40
C PRO A 328 0.54 25.13 -9.89
N VAL A 329 1.83 24.98 -10.24
CA VAL A 329 2.38 25.28 -11.56
C VAL A 329 3.25 24.12 -12.09
N ASP A 330 3.19 22.95 -11.44
CA ASP A 330 3.98 21.77 -11.79
C ASP A 330 5.50 22.02 -11.91
N ALA A 331 6.04 23.01 -11.20
CA ALA A 331 7.47 23.35 -11.24
C ALA A 331 8.37 22.35 -10.49
N ILE A 332 7.80 21.35 -9.82
CA ILE A 332 8.53 20.23 -9.20
C ILE A 332 7.78 18.93 -9.44
N ARG A 333 8.50 17.89 -9.88
CA ARG A 333 7.93 16.60 -10.24
C ARG A 333 8.78 15.47 -9.68
N LEU A 334 8.14 14.32 -9.41
CA LEU A 334 8.84 13.06 -9.22
C LEU A 334 8.95 12.37 -10.57
N VAL A 335 10.17 12.00 -10.95
CA VAL A 335 10.44 11.19 -12.14
C VAL A 335 11.09 9.89 -11.73
N LYS A 336 11.03 8.88 -12.61
CA LYS A 336 11.70 7.60 -12.37
C LYS A 336 13.22 7.80 -12.44
N LYS A 337 13.95 7.36 -11.41
CA LYS A 337 15.41 7.25 -11.41
C LYS A 337 15.78 5.93 -12.09
N GLU A 338 16.46 6.00 -13.23
CA GLU A 338 17.06 4.80 -13.83
C GLU A 338 18.15 4.27 -12.87
N VAL A 339 18.12 2.97 -12.59
CA VAL A 339 19.12 2.32 -11.75
C VAL A 339 20.26 1.91 -12.66
N GLU A 340 21.47 2.48 -12.46
CA GLU A 340 22.71 2.02 -13.11
C GLU A 340 23.14 0.64 -12.62
#